data_AF-A0A4D6Y8S1-F1
#
_entry.id   AF-A0A4D6Y8S1-F1
#
_cell.length_a   1.000
_cell.length_b   1.000
_cell.length_c   1.000
_cell.angle_alpha   90.00
_cell.angle_beta   90.00
_cell.angle_gamma   90.00
#
_symmetry.space_group_name_H-M   'P 1'
#
loop_
_entity.id
_entity.type
_entity.pdbx_description
1 polymer ?
#
loop_
_entity_poly.entity_id
_entity_poly.type
_entity_poly.pdbx_seq_one_letter_code
_entity_poly.pdbx_strand_id
1 'polypeptide(L)'
;MIVIAFDFGIKRIGVAVGENITKKGRPLNVLNAQNGHPNWSIVKKLIQFWQPNFIIVGLPLNINGTKQNITRKSEKFANLLQYKFKIIVKMHDERLTTVEAKSIMFKKNGFKALKKEKIHSCAATIILESWLNQYFVTL
;
A
#
# COMPACT_ATOMS: atom_id res chain seq x y z
N MET A 1 2.61 15.25 7.24
CA MET A 1 1.82 14.91 6.04
C MET A 1 1.33 13.48 6.19
N ILE A 2 0.02 13.24 6.05
CA ILE A 2 -0.57 11.89 6.17
C ILE A 2 -0.67 11.24 4.79
N VAL A 3 -0.32 9.96 4.72
CA VAL A 3 -0.36 9.16 3.50
C VAL A 3 -1.04 7.83 3.78
N ILE A 4 -1.93 7.41 2.89
CA ILE A 4 -2.50 6.07 2.91
C ILE A 4 -1.92 5.27 1.75
N ALA A 5 -1.50 4.04 2.00
CA ALA A 5 -1.12 3.10 0.96
C ALA A 5 -2.11 1.94 0.84
N PHE A 6 -2.31 1.48 -0.38
CA PHE A 6 -3.06 0.28 -0.71
C PHE A 6 -2.17 -0.74 -1.43
N ASP A 7 -2.18 -1.98 -0.93
CA ASP A 7 -1.67 -3.15 -1.65
C ASP A 7 -2.86 -3.80 -2.39
N PHE A 8 -2.89 -3.67 -3.72
CA PHE A 8 -4.04 -4.08 -4.50
C PHE A 8 -4.07 -5.59 -4.73
N GLY A 9 -5.16 -6.23 -4.31
CA GLY A 9 -5.46 -7.63 -4.63
C GLY A 9 -6.91 -7.86 -5.04
N ILE A 10 -7.13 -8.94 -5.80
CA ILE A 10 -8.45 -9.27 -6.38
C ILE A 10 -9.49 -9.63 -5.30
N LYS A 11 -9.05 -10.28 -4.22
CA LYS A 11 -9.91 -10.74 -3.12
C LYS A 11 -9.77 -9.89 -1.85
N ARG A 12 -8.59 -9.31 -1.65
CA ARG A 12 -8.21 -8.56 -0.46
C ARG A 12 -7.30 -7.42 -0.88
N ILE A 13 -7.52 -6.24 -0.31
CA ILE A 13 -6.69 -5.06 -0.52
C ILE A 13 -6.10 -4.67 0.83
N GLY A 14 -4.78 -4.76 0.96
CA GLY A 14 -4.07 -4.32 2.15
C GLY A 14 -4.13 -2.80 2.27
N VAL A 15 -4.16 -2.28 3.50
CA VAL A 15 -4.21 -0.83 3.76
C VAL A 15 -3.20 -0.48 4.84
N ALA A 16 -2.47 0.62 4.66
CA ALA A 16 -1.63 1.20 5.69
C ALA A 16 -1.76 2.72 5.71
N VAL A 17 -1.50 3.32 6.87
CA VAL A 17 -1.40 4.76 7.04
C VAL A 17 -0.08 5.12 7.68
N GLY A 18 0.47 6.28 7.34
CA GLY A 18 1.74 6.72 7.86
C GLY A 18 1.98 8.18 7.55
N GLU A 19 3.17 8.63 7.91
CA GLU A 19 3.55 10.03 7.82
C GLU A 19 5.00 10.22 7.39
N ASN A 20 5.29 11.39 6.84
CA ASN A 20 6.60 11.73 6.32
C ASN A 20 7.67 11.97 7.41
N ILE A 21 7.27 12.37 8.63
CA ILE A 21 8.21 12.71 9.71
C ILE A 21 8.94 11.45 10.20
N THR A 22 8.18 10.44 10.60
CA THR A 22 8.74 9.17 11.09
C THR A 22 9.11 8.22 9.96
N LYS A 23 8.55 8.43 8.76
CA LYS A 23 8.65 7.51 7.61
C LYS A 23 8.19 6.09 7.95
N LYS A 24 7.28 5.97 8.93
CA LYS A 24 6.73 4.70 9.40
C LYS A 24 5.27 4.56 9.00
N GLY A 25 4.92 3.33 8.63
CA GLY A 25 3.55 2.95 8.32
C GLY A 25 2.98 2.03 9.39
N ARG A 26 1.68 2.17 9.65
CA ARG A 26 0.90 1.26 10.48
C ARG A 26 -0.13 0.55 9.60
N PRO A 27 -0.21 -0.79 9.65
CA PRO A 27 -1.25 -1.50 8.93
C PRO A 27 -2.63 -1.16 9.50
N LEU A 28 -3.62 -1.05 8.61
CA LEU A 28 -5.03 -0.92 8.93
C LEU A 28 -5.76 -2.21 8.55
N ASN A 29 -7.05 -2.28 8.85
CA ASN A 29 -7.88 -3.41 8.47
C ASN A 29 -7.87 -3.62 6.94
N VAL A 30 -7.60 -4.85 6.53
CA VAL A 30 -7.67 -5.29 5.13
C VAL A 30 -9.10 -5.11 4.62
N LEU A 31 -9.23 -4.63 3.39
CA LEU A 31 -10.52 -4.52 2.71
C LEU A 31 -10.79 -5.80 1.93
N ASN A 32 -11.93 -6.43 2.18
CA ASN A 32 -12.42 -7.47 1.28
C ASN A 32 -12.78 -6.85 -0.07
N ALA A 33 -12.44 -7.54 -1.15
CA ALA A 33 -12.72 -7.11 -2.52
C ALA A 33 -13.33 -8.26 -3.32
N GLN A 34 -14.22 -7.91 -4.24
CA GLN A 34 -14.75 -8.84 -5.22
C GLN A 34 -14.22 -8.43 -6.59
N ASN A 35 -13.36 -9.27 -7.18
CA ASN A 35 -12.67 -8.97 -8.45
C ASN A 35 -11.92 -7.61 -8.44
N GLY A 36 -11.31 -7.24 -7.31
CA GLY A 36 -10.59 -5.97 -7.15
C GLY A 36 -11.47 -4.77 -6.80
N HIS A 37 -12.77 -4.98 -6.58
CA HIS A 37 -13.68 -3.93 -6.14
C HIS A 37 -13.94 -4.05 -4.63
N PRO A 38 -13.40 -3.14 -3.80
CA PRO A 38 -13.75 -3.09 -2.38
C PRO A 38 -15.10 -2.40 -2.17
N ASN A 39 -15.63 -2.51 -0.94
CA ASN A 39 -16.72 -1.63 -0.53
C ASN A 39 -16.25 -0.18 -0.42
N TRP A 40 -16.64 0.66 -1.39
CA TRP A 40 -16.24 2.06 -1.47
C TRP A 40 -16.72 2.93 -0.30
N SER A 41 -17.78 2.53 0.41
CA SER A 41 -18.22 3.25 1.62
C SER A 41 -17.18 3.12 2.75
N ILE A 42 -16.56 1.95 2.88
CA ILE A 42 -15.47 1.74 3.86
C ILE A 42 -14.24 2.56 3.48
N VAL A 43 -13.87 2.56 2.19
CA VAL A 43 -12.76 3.38 1.68
C VAL A 43 -13.02 4.86 1.93
N LYS A 44 -14.25 5.34 1.68
CA LYS A 44 -14.65 6.72 1.94
C LYS A 44 -14.47 7.09 3.42
N LYS A 45 -14.94 6.24 4.34
CA LYS A 45 -14.77 6.45 5.79
C LYS A 45 -13.29 6.53 6.18
N LEU A 46 -12.45 5.66 5.64
CA LEU A 46 -11.00 5.70 5.90
C LEU A 46 -10.38 7.02 5.42
N ILE A 47 -10.70 7.43 4.20
CA ILE A 47 -10.18 8.68 3.62
C ILE A 47 -10.67 9.90 4.40
N GLN A 48 -11.94 9.95 4.78
CA GLN A 48 -12.50 11.06 5.56
C GLN A 48 -11.91 11.14 6.97
N PHE A 49 -11.64 9.99 7.59
CA PHE A 49 -11.06 9.94 8.93
C PHE A 49 -9.59 10.39 8.94
N TRP A 50 -8.77 9.85 8.03
CA TRP A 50 -7.33 10.11 8.02
C TRP A 50 -6.92 11.36 7.23
N GLN A 51 -7.78 11.86 6.34
CA GLN A 51 -7.54 13.03 5.49
C GLN A 51 -6.15 13.02 4.82
N PRO A 52 -5.80 11.97 4.06
CA PRO A 52 -4.45 11.84 3.52
C PRO A 52 -4.17 12.90 2.44
N ASN A 53 -2.96 13.43 2.44
CA ASN A 53 -2.47 14.32 1.39
C ASN A 53 -2.19 13.55 0.09
N PHE A 54 -1.74 12.29 0.23
CA PHE A 54 -1.47 11.39 -0.88
C PHE A 54 -2.03 10.00 -0.62
N ILE A 55 -2.47 9.36 -1.69
CA ILE A 55 -2.75 7.92 -1.70
C ILE A 55 -1.70 7.23 -2.57
N ILE A 56 -1.11 6.17 -2.04
CA ILE A 56 -0.16 5.32 -2.75
C ILE A 56 -0.82 3.99 -3.08
N VAL A 57 -0.65 3.50 -4.29
CA VAL A 57 -1.12 2.17 -4.70
C VAL A 57 0.08 1.38 -5.21
N GLY A 58 0.23 0.15 -4.73
CA GLY A 58 1.25 -0.77 -5.22
C GLY A 58 1.10 -1.07 -6.72
N LEU A 59 2.21 -1.04 -7.44
CA LEU A 59 2.30 -1.36 -8.86
C LEU A 59 3.02 -2.71 -9.02
N PRO A 60 2.28 -3.83 -9.10
CA PRO A 60 2.88 -5.14 -9.25
C PRO A 60 3.37 -5.33 -10.69
N LEU A 61 4.67 -5.22 -10.91
CA LEU A 61 5.34 -5.47 -12.18
C LEU A 61 6.11 -6.79 -12.15
N ASN A 62 6.32 -7.39 -13.32
CA ASN A 62 7.28 -8.48 -13.47
C ASN A 62 8.71 -8.00 -13.16
N ILE A 63 9.64 -8.91 -12.86
CA ILE A 63 11.04 -8.56 -12.54
C ILE A 63 11.67 -7.68 -13.65
N ASN A 64 11.41 -8.01 -14.92
CA ASN A 64 11.87 -7.25 -16.09
C ASN A 64 11.11 -5.92 -16.32
N GLY A 65 10.19 -5.53 -15.43
CA GLY A 65 9.39 -4.31 -15.52
C GLY A 65 8.15 -4.38 -16.39
N THR A 66 7.88 -5.53 -17.01
CA THR A 66 6.70 -5.66 -17.87
C THR A 66 5.41 -5.73 -17.05
N LYS A 67 4.32 -5.21 -17.64
CA LYS A 67 2.99 -5.23 -17.04
C LYS A 67 2.34 -6.60 -17.18
N GLN A 68 1.56 -6.96 -16.17
CA GLN A 68 0.72 -8.15 -16.13
C GLN A 68 -0.76 -7.77 -15.93
N ASN A 69 -1.67 -8.74 -15.99
CA ASN A 69 -3.11 -8.47 -15.85
C ASN A 69 -3.44 -7.77 -14.53
N ILE A 70 -2.81 -8.17 -13.43
CA ILE A 70 -3.00 -7.53 -12.12
C ILE A 70 -2.51 -6.08 -12.10
N THR A 71 -1.45 -5.75 -12.85
CA THR A 71 -0.96 -4.36 -13.00
C THR A 71 -2.07 -3.47 -13.56
N ARG A 72 -2.70 -3.88 -14.67
CA ARG A 72 -3.78 -3.10 -15.30
C ARG A 72 -4.97 -2.90 -14.34
N LYS A 73 -5.28 -3.93 -13.54
CA LYS A 73 -6.33 -3.83 -12.51
C LYS A 73 -5.96 -2.87 -11.37
N SER A 74 -4.70 -2.88 -10.92
CA SER A 74 -4.20 -1.93 -9.91
C SER A 74 -4.23 -0.47 -10.41
N GLU A 75 -3.86 -0.24 -11.68
CA GLU A 75 -3.93 1.08 -12.32
C GLU A 75 -5.39 1.57 -12.41
N LYS A 76 -6.31 0.69 -12.79
CA LYS A 76 -7.75 1.00 -12.79
C LYS A 76 -8.25 1.34 -11.38
N PHE A 77 -7.82 0.60 -10.37
CA PHE A 77 -8.18 0.88 -8.97
C PHE A 77 -7.65 2.25 -8.51
N ALA A 78 -6.41 2.60 -8.84
CA ALA A 78 -5.83 3.91 -8.56
C ALA A 78 -6.59 5.06 -9.24
N ASN A 79 -6.96 4.88 -10.51
CA ASN A 79 -7.78 5.87 -11.25
C ASN A 79 -9.15 6.06 -10.59
N LEU A 80 -9.78 4.97 -10.12
CA LEU A 80 -11.06 5.04 -9.42
C LEU A 80 -10.95 5.78 -8.08
N LEU A 81 -9.87 5.55 -7.31
CA LEU A 81 -9.58 6.29 -6.08
C LEU A 81 -9.48 7.79 -6.36
N GLN A 82 -8.68 8.18 -7.35
CA GLN A 82 -8.49 9.58 -7.72
C GLN A 82 -9.80 10.22 -8.18
N TYR A 83 -10.55 9.53 -9.05
CA TYR A 83 -11.82 10.03 -9.56
C TYR A 83 -12.85 10.26 -8.46
N LYS A 84 -13.00 9.30 -7.54
CA LYS A 84 -14.02 9.32 -6.47
C LYS A 84 -13.71 10.29 -5.35
N PHE A 85 -12.43 10.42 -4.97
CA PHE A 85 -12.06 11.14 -3.75
C PHE A 85 -11.31 12.45 -4.03
N LYS A 86 -10.92 12.71 -5.28
CA LYS A 86 -10.21 13.94 -5.70
C LYS A 86 -8.89 14.16 -4.92
N ILE A 87 -8.25 13.07 -4.50
CA ILE A 87 -6.94 13.07 -3.85
C ILE A 87 -5.89 12.64 -4.87
N ILE A 88 -4.67 13.16 -4.74
CA ILE A 88 -3.56 12.76 -5.59
C ILE A 88 -3.22 11.30 -5.29
N VAL A 89 -3.35 10.46 -6.32
CA VAL A 89 -2.95 9.05 -6.24
C VAL A 89 -1.63 8.88 -6.99
N LYS A 90 -0.67 8.19 -6.37
CA LYS A 90 0.59 7.79 -6.98
C LYS A 90 0.72 6.28 -6.97
N MET A 91 1.29 5.72 -8.03
CA MET A 91 1.65 4.31 -8.10
C MET A 91 3.09 4.14 -7.61
N HIS A 92 3.37 3.06 -6.88
CA HIS A 92 4.72 2.75 -6.39
C HIS A 92 5.18 1.38 -6.89
N ASP A 93 6.35 1.34 -7.54
CA ASP A 93 6.90 0.12 -8.09
C ASP A 93 7.37 -0.83 -6.98
N GLU A 94 6.75 -2.00 -6.91
CA GLU A 94 7.03 -2.98 -5.86
C GLU A 94 8.31 -3.80 -6.10
N ARG A 95 8.92 -3.71 -7.29
CA ARG A 95 10.14 -4.47 -7.63
C ARG A 95 11.34 -4.12 -6.76
N LEU A 96 11.38 -2.87 -6.26
CA LEU A 96 12.49 -2.35 -5.45
C LEU A 96 12.54 -2.95 -4.03
N THR A 97 11.55 -3.76 -3.64
CA THR A 97 11.57 -4.49 -2.38
C THR A 97 12.06 -5.91 -2.64
N THR A 98 13.38 -6.12 -2.52
CA THR A 98 13.98 -7.46 -2.69
C THR A 98 13.28 -8.46 -1.75
N VAL A 99 13.22 -9.73 -2.13
CA VAL A 99 12.70 -10.80 -1.24
C VAL A 99 13.40 -10.75 0.11
N GLU A 100 14.68 -10.39 0.10
CA GLU A 100 15.51 -10.19 1.27
C GLU A 100 15.15 -8.93 2.06
N ALA A 101 14.88 -7.78 1.42
CA ALA A 101 14.39 -6.57 2.10
C ALA A 101 13.00 -6.79 2.71
N LYS A 102 12.10 -7.51 2.00
CA LYS A 102 10.84 -7.98 2.57
C LYS A 102 11.13 -8.85 3.80
N SER A 103 12.03 -9.83 3.69
CA SER A 103 12.45 -10.73 4.79
C SER A 103 13.10 -10.01 5.97
N ILE A 104 13.89 -8.96 5.73
CA ILE A 104 14.56 -8.15 6.76
C ILE A 104 13.56 -7.22 7.44
N MET A 105 12.65 -6.58 6.70
CA MET A 105 11.54 -5.83 7.29
C MET A 105 10.64 -6.75 8.12
N PHE A 106 10.42 -7.99 7.67
CA PHE A 106 9.74 -9.03 8.46
C PHE A 106 10.49 -9.36 9.77
N LYS A 107 11.82 -9.44 9.74
CA LYS A 107 12.66 -9.72 10.93
C LYS A 107 12.76 -8.51 11.88
N LYS A 108 12.87 -7.28 11.36
CA LYS A 108 13.01 -6.04 12.16
C LYS A 108 11.78 -5.73 13.03
N ASN A 109 10.59 -6.23 12.67
CA ASN A 109 9.36 -6.03 13.45
C ASN A 109 9.21 -6.99 14.65
N GLY A 110 10.23 -7.83 14.93
CA GLY A 110 10.37 -8.57 16.18
C GLY A 110 9.67 -9.94 16.23
N PHE A 111 10.33 -10.91 16.87
CA PHE A 111 9.88 -12.31 17.06
C PHE A 111 8.54 -12.48 17.79
N LYS A 112 7.97 -11.43 18.43
CA LYS A 112 6.68 -11.50 19.14
C LYS A 112 5.44 -11.52 18.23
N ALA A 113 5.59 -11.44 16.91
CA ALA A 113 4.49 -11.40 15.94
C ALA A 113 4.33 -12.69 15.11
N LEU A 114 4.76 -13.85 15.62
CA LEU A 114 4.70 -15.18 14.99
C LEU A 114 3.27 -15.76 14.85
N LYS A 115 2.33 -14.99 14.32
CA LYS A 115 1.16 -15.56 13.62
C LYS A 115 1.34 -15.28 12.14
N LYS A 116 1.36 -16.33 11.33
CA LYS A 116 1.51 -16.31 9.85
C LYS A 116 0.53 -15.32 9.18
N GLU A 117 -0.64 -15.08 9.80
CA GLU A 117 -1.61 -14.06 9.39
C GLU A 117 -1.12 -12.60 9.51
N LYS A 118 -0.29 -12.26 10.49
CA LYS A 118 0.28 -10.90 10.64
C LYS A 118 1.36 -10.62 9.60
N ILE A 119 2.04 -11.65 9.10
CA ILE A 119 3.10 -11.55 8.09
C ILE A 119 2.51 -11.15 6.72
N HIS A 120 1.34 -11.66 6.35
CA HIS A 120 0.68 -11.24 5.10
C HIS A 120 0.01 -9.85 5.18
N SER A 121 -0.13 -9.28 6.38
CA SER A 121 -0.85 -8.02 6.61
C SER A 121 0.00 -6.75 6.46
N CYS A 122 1.28 -6.86 6.05
CA CYS A 122 2.23 -5.73 6.05
C CYS A 122 2.64 -5.22 4.67
N ALA A 123 2.14 -5.78 3.56
CA ALA A 123 2.55 -5.37 2.21
C ALA A 123 2.27 -3.88 1.93
N ALA A 124 1.07 -3.39 2.29
CA ALA A 124 0.74 -1.97 2.17
C ALA A 124 1.66 -1.07 3.02
N THR A 125 2.10 -1.54 4.19
CA THR A 125 3.08 -0.83 5.03
C THR A 125 4.44 -0.76 4.34
N ILE A 126 4.90 -1.86 3.73
CA ILE A 126 6.17 -1.90 3.00
C ILE A 126 6.13 -0.94 1.81
N ILE A 127 5.04 -0.95 1.02
CA ILE A 127 4.81 -0.01 -0.09
C ILE A 127 4.90 1.43 0.43
N LEU A 128 4.20 1.72 1.53
CA LEU A 128 4.17 3.05 2.14
C LEU A 128 5.55 3.52 2.59
N GLU A 129 6.24 2.72 3.40
CA GLU A 129 7.56 3.08 3.91
C GLU A 129 8.59 3.18 2.78
N SER A 130 8.54 2.30 1.79
CA SER A 130 9.41 2.37 0.61
C SER A 130 9.21 3.68 -0.16
N TRP A 131 7.95 4.08 -0.40
CA TRP A 131 7.63 5.34 -1.06
C TRP A 131 8.08 6.55 -0.22
N LEU A 132 7.79 6.57 1.08
CA LEU A 132 8.20 7.66 1.98
C LEU A 132 9.73 7.83 2.02
N ASN A 133 10.49 6.73 2.04
CA ASN A 133 11.95 6.78 2.04
C ASN A 133 12.53 7.26 0.70
N GLN A 134 11.92 6.89 -0.43
CA GLN A 134 12.39 7.31 -1.76
C GLN A 134 12.11 8.80 -2.02
N TYR A 135 10.94 9.30 -1.63
CA TYR A 135 10.50 10.67 -1.98
C TYR A 135 10.89 11.72 -0.94
N PHE A 136 11.18 11.31 0.29
CA PHE A 136 11.63 12.21 1.34
C PHE A 136 12.99 11.72 1.85
N VAL A 137 14.05 11.99 1.09
CA VAL A 137 15.42 11.82 1.59
C VAL A 137 15.66 12.94 2.61
N THR A 138 16.06 12.58 3.83
CA THR A 138 16.49 13.59 4.80
C THR A 138 17.83 14.13 4.29
N LEU A 139 17.94 15.44 4.10
CA LEU A 139 19.23 16.11 3.88
C LEU A 139 20.12 15.93 5.12
#